data_AF-A0A836RRI8-F1
#
_entry.id   AF-A0A836RRI8-F1
#
_cell.length_a   1.000
_cell.length_b   1.000
_cell.length_c   1.000
_cell.angle_alpha   90.00
_cell.angle_beta   90.00
_cell.angle_gamma   90.00
#
_symmetry.space_group_name_H-M   'P 1'
#
loop_
_entity.id
_entity.type
_entity.pdbx_description
1 polymer ?
#
loop_
_entity_poly.entity_id
_entity_poly.type
_entity_poly.pdbx_seq_one_letter_code
_entity_poly.pdbx_strand_id
1 'polypeptide(L)'
;MKLRRDLRRAAHIALKRSLGFKPEEKLVIITDLPCQEIGQAFFQEATRIGPHVILIEIIPPKEHSLEPPPIIRTILKDCDL
;
A
#
# COMPACT_ATOMS: atom_id res chain seq x y z
N MET A 1 -5.09 -17.33 -4.47
CA MET A 1 -6.19 -16.63 -3.76
C MET A 1 -6.92 -15.72 -4.74
N LYS A 2 -8.24 -15.81 -4.88
CA LYS A 2 -9.01 -15.01 -5.85
C LYS A 2 -9.52 -13.76 -5.14
N LEU A 3 -8.86 -12.61 -5.37
CA LEU A 3 -9.22 -11.35 -4.73
C LEU A 3 -10.59 -10.86 -5.22
N ARG A 4 -11.38 -10.25 -4.34
CA ARG A 4 -12.71 -9.73 -4.70
C ARG A 4 -12.58 -8.60 -5.74
N ARG A 5 -13.48 -8.61 -6.74
CA ARG A 5 -13.43 -7.66 -7.88
C ARG A 5 -13.69 -6.21 -7.46
N ASP A 6 -14.52 -6.01 -6.45
CA ASP A 6 -14.83 -4.70 -5.88
C ASP A 6 -13.61 -4.06 -5.21
N LEU A 7 -12.84 -4.82 -4.42
CA LEU A 7 -11.60 -4.34 -3.80
C LEU A 7 -10.55 -3.94 -4.84
N ARG A 8 -10.36 -4.77 -5.88
CA ARG A 8 -9.46 -4.43 -7.00
C ARG A 8 -9.89 -3.15 -7.71
N ARG A 9 -11.19 -2.97 -7.97
CA ARG A 9 -11.71 -1.74 -8.58
C ARG A 9 -11.49 -0.52 -7.68
N ALA A 10 -11.74 -0.65 -6.38
CA ALA A 10 -11.53 0.41 -5.41
C ALA A 10 -10.05 0.81 -5.32
N ALA A 11 -9.15 -0.16 -5.22
CA ALA A 11 -7.70 0.05 -5.23
C ALA A 11 -7.23 0.76 -6.51
N HIS A 12 -7.70 0.32 -7.67
CA HIS A 12 -7.38 0.99 -8.94
C HIS A 12 -7.84 2.46 -8.96
N ILE A 13 -9.06 2.73 -8.50
CA ILE A 13 -9.58 4.11 -8.41
C ILE A 13 -8.71 4.94 -7.46
N ALA A 14 -8.38 4.42 -6.27
CA ALA A 14 -7.55 5.12 -5.30
C ALA A 14 -6.16 5.44 -5.89
N LEU A 15 -5.49 4.46 -6.50
CA LEU A 15 -4.17 4.64 -7.10
C LEU A 15 -4.18 5.69 -8.23
N LYS A 16 -5.16 5.64 -9.14
CA LYS A 16 -5.15 6.50 -10.34
C LYS A 16 -5.80 7.86 -10.13
N ARG A 17 -6.85 7.94 -9.31
CA ARG A 17 -7.67 9.16 -9.18
C ARG A 17 -7.43 9.90 -7.87
N SER A 18 -7.19 9.17 -6.78
CA SER A 18 -6.95 9.81 -5.48
C SER A 18 -5.48 10.14 -5.28
N LEU A 19 -4.60 9.19 -5.55
CA LEU A 19 -3.15 9.32 -5.31
C LEU A 19 -2.39 9.77 -6.56
N GLY A 20 -2.92 9.50 -7.75
CA GLY A 20 -2.28 9.89 -9.01
C GLY A 20 -0.99 9.13 -9.32
N PHE A 21 -0.83 7.90 -8.78
CA PHE A 21 0.38 7.09 -8.89
C PHE A 21 0.85 6.89 -10.34
N LYS A 22 2.15 7.14 -10.56
CA LYS A 22 2.80 7.07 -11.87
C LYS A 22 3.86 5.97 -11.93
N PRO A 23 4.18 5.46 -13.12
CA PRO A 23 5.15 4.36 -13.28
C PRO A 23 6.56 4.64 -12.73
N GLU A 24 6.98 5.90 -12.70
CA GLU A 24 8.30 6.34 -12.23
C GLU A 24 8.41 6.48 -10.70
N GLU A 25 7.29 6.47 -9.98
CA GLU A 25 7.24 6.66 -8.52
C GLU A 25 7.47 5.34 -7.77
N LYS A 26 8.11 5.42 -6.60
CA LYS A 26 8.23 4.34 -5.63
C LYS A 26 7.04 4.37 -4.66
N LEU A 27 6.18 3.36 -4.73
CA LEU A 27 5.02 3.21 -3.86
C LEU A 27 5.31 2.20 -2.74
N VAL A 28 5.00 2.58 -1.50
CA VAL A 28 4.91 1.67 -0.36
C VAL A 28 3.47 1.55 0.14
N ILE A 29 3.00 0.31 0.26
CA ILE A 29 1.70 -0.03 0.85
C ILE A 29 1.99 -0.62 2.22
N ILE A 30 1.58 0.09 3.27
CA ILE A 30 1.67 -0.39 4.65
C ILE A 30 0.28 -0.88 5.04
N THR A 31 0.19 -2.11 5.52
CA THR A 31 -1.07 -2.73 5.93
C THR A 31 -0.91 -3.51 7.23
N ASP A 32 -2.03 -3.95 7.78
CA ASP A 32 -2.09 -4.81 8.95
C ASP A 32 -2.89 -6.08 8.65
N LEU A 33 -2.86 -7.04 9.58
CA LEU A 33 -3.56 -8.30 9.41
C LEU A 33 -5.07 -8.14 9.13
N PRO A 34 -5.82 -7.26 9.83
CA PRO A 34 -7.21 -6.96 9.49
C PRO A 34 -7.43 -6.44 8.06
N CYS A 35 -6.49 -5.67 7.52
CA CYS A 35 -6.60 -5.03 6.21
C CYS A 35 -5.83 -5.75 5.09
N GLN A 36 -5.34 -6.98 5.33
CA GLN A 36 -4.49 -7.70 4.39
C GLN A 36 -5.08 -7.81 2.97
N GLU A 37 -6.38 -8.10 2.83
CA GLU A 37 -7.01 -8.19 1.50
C GLU A 37 -7.01 -6.85 0.75
N ILE A 38 -7.13 -5.74 1.48
CA ILE A 38 -7.08 -4.39 0.91
C ILE A 38 -5.65 -4.09 0.47
N GLY A 39 -4.65 -4.33 1.33
CA GLY A 39 -3.24 -4.16 0.98
C GLY A 39 -2.83 -4.96 -0.26
N GLN A 40 -3.28 -6.22 -0.36
CA GLN A 40 -3.09 -7.06 -1.54
C GLN A 40 -3.79 -6.50 -2.79
N ALA A 41 -4.96 -5.88 -2.65
CA ALA A 41 -5.66 -5.25 -3.78
C ALA A 41 -4.86 -4.08 -4.34
N PHE A 42 -4.33 -3.21 -3.46
CA PHE A 42 -3.44 -2.13 -3.86
C PHE A 42 -2.18 -2.66 -4.54
N PHE A 43 -1.52 -3.66 -3.96
CA PHE A 43 -0.29 -4.21 -4.51
C PHE A 43 -0.48 -4.79 -5.93
N GLN A 44 -1.55 -5.57 -6.13
CA GLN A 44 -1.84 -6.16 -7.44
C GLN A 44 -2.21 -5.12 -8.50
N GLU A 45 -2.92 -4.05 -8.16
CA GLU A 45 -3.24 -2.99 -9.12
C GLU A 45 -2.05 -2.06 -9.38
N ALA A 46 -1.27 -1.74 -8.35
CA ALA A 46 -0.10 -0.88 -8.49
C ALA A 46 1.00 -1.51 -9.34
N THR A 47 1.24 -2.82 -9.22
CA THR A 47 2.22 -3.55 -10.05
C THR A 47 1.85 -3.58 -11.55
N ARG A 48 0.60 -3.25 -11.92
CA ARG A 48 0.21 -3.04 -13.32
C ARG A 48 0.49 -1.63 -13.82
N ILE A 49 0.79 -0.70 -12.92
CA ILE A 49 1.07 0.71 -13.24
C ILE A 49 2.58 0.94 -13.28
N GLY A 50 3.32 0.50 -12.26
CA GLY A 50 4.76 0.73 -12.13
C GLY A 50 5.49 -0.46 -11.52
N PRO A 51 6.81 -0.57 -11.76
CA PRO A 51 7.62 -1.67 -11.26
C PRO A 51 8.08 -1.49 -9.79
N HIS A 52 8.01 -0.27 -9.25
CA HIS A 52 8.55 0.06 -7.93
C HIS A 52 7.45 0.08 -6.86
N VAL A 53 6.94 -1.11 -6.52
CA VAL A 53 5.85 -1.28 -5.55
C VAL A 53 6.28 -2.21 -4.43
N ILE A 54 6.12 -1.77 -3.19
CA ILE A 54 6.45 -2.52 -1.97
C ILE A 54 5.18 -2.71 -1.15
N LEU A 55 4.94 -3.92 -0.64
CA LEU A 55 3.88 -4.20 0.34
C LEU A 55 4.53 -4.64 1.65
N ILE A 56 4.15 -3.99 2.74
CA ILE A 56 4.63 -4.28 4.10
C ILE A 56 3.43 -4.53 4.99
N GLU A 57 3.39 -5.70 5.60
CA GLU A 57 2.42 -6.03 6.63
C GLU A 57 3.07 -5.81 8.01
N ILE A 58 2.43 -5.01 8.86
CA ILE A 58 2.87 -4.73 10.22
C ILE A 58 1.80 -5.16 11.23
N ILE A 59 2.24 -5.50 12.44
CA ILE A 59 1.32 -5.64 13.57
C ILE A 59 0.87 -4.23 13.96
N PRO A 60 -0.44 -3.96 14.06
CA PRO A 60 -0.92 -2.64 14.42
C PRO A 60 -0.45 -2.29 15.84
N PRO A 61 0.01 -1.04 16.07
CA PRO A 61 0.43 -0.62 17.41
C PRO A 61 -0.77 -0.64 18.36
N LYS A 62 -0.53 -0.95 19.64
CA LYS A 62 -1.58 -1.00 20.67
C LYS A 62 -2.24 0.36 20.90
N GLU A 63 -1.51 1.44 20.65
CA GLU A 63 -1.96 2.82 20.80
C GLU A 63 -1.93 3.53 19.45
N HIS A 64 -3.00 4.26 19.12
CA HIS A 64 -3.18 4.91 17.82
C HIS A 64 -2.24 6.09 17.57
N SER A 65 -1.57 6.58 18.62
CA SER A 65 -0.70 7.76 18.59
C SER A 65 0.78 7.42 18.46
N LEU A 66 1.13 6.14 18.41
CA LEU A 66 2.53 5.72 18.31
C LEU A 66 3.01 5.87 16.87
N GLU A 67 4.18 6.51 16.73
CA GLU A 67 4.92 6.52 15.48
C GLU A 67 5.18 5.08 15.01
N PRO A 68 5.15 4.84 13.69
CA PRO A 68 5.46 3.52 13.16
C PRO A 68 6.92 3.14 13.50
N PRO A 69 7.25 1.84 13.50
CA PRO A 69 8.59 1.37 13.83
C PRO A 69 9.68 2.10 13.01
N PRO A 70 10.90 2.31 13.56
CA PRO A 70 11.95 3.08 12.88
C PRO A 70 12.23 2.63 11.45
N ILE A 71 12.13 1.33 11.16
CA ILE A 71 12.29 0.77 9.82
C ILE A 71 11.23 1.28 8.83
N ILE A 72 9.98 1.42 9.26
CA ILE A 72 8.89 1.95 8.44
C ILE A 72 9.14 3.43 8.13
N ARG A 73 9.63 4.19 9.11
CA ARG A 73 9.99 5.60 8.91
C ARG A 73 11.08 5.77 7.86
N THR A 74 12.06 4.87 7.80
CA THR A 74 13.10 4.88 6.75
C THR A 74 12.47 4.62 5.38
N ILE A 75 11.63 3.61 5.27
CA ILE A 75 10.98 3.24 4.00
C ILE A 75 10.09 4.38 3.48
N LEU A 76 9.30 5.00 4.36
CA LEU A 76 8.45 6.14 4.02
C LEU A 76 9.24 7.34 3.49
N LYS A 77 10.51 7.53 3.91
CA LYS A 77 11.37 8.60 3.39
C LYS A 77 11.95 8.28 2.01
N ASP A 78 12.15 7.01 1.70
CA ASP A 78 12.77 6.55 0.46
C ASP A 78 11.75 6.33 -0.67
N CYS A 79 10.46 6.27 -0.32
CA CYS A 79 9.33 6.16 -1.24
C CYS A 79 8.71 7.53 -1.53
N ASP A 80 8.08 7.64 -2.69
CA ASP A 80 7.42 8.86 -3.14
C ASP A 80 5.94 8.89 -2.71
N LEU A 81 5.35 7.70 -2.51
CA LEU A 81 3.93 7.49 -2.19
C LEU A 81 3.72 6.36 -1.17
#